data_AF-A0A098T7C4-F1
#
_entry.id   AF-A0A098T7C4-F1
#
_cell.length_a   1.000
_cell.length_b   1.000
_cell.length_c   1.000
_cell.angle_alpha   90.00
_cell.angle_beta   90.00
_cell.angle_gamma   90.00
#
_symmetry.space_group_name_H-M   'P 1'
#
loop_
_entity.id
_entity.type
_entity.pdbx_description
1 polymer ?
#
loop_
_entity_poly.entity_id
_entity_poly.type
_entity_poly.pdbx_seq_one_letter_code
_entity_poly.pdbx_strand_id
1 'polypeptide(L)'
;MGGDAVYQAEKIIRGGGIEDIFISQQAFGRWRGIADLTAIGSNYVDLDYHQCKRWQGRPPREIAARVIYAIEAQGLPLPSYVLSTGRGLVCVWLTELLPPIALPRWSLVQKSLANALTKFGADKRALDAARVFRLVGSVNSRAEWDQRQVGMVWCQGSPEAPTRHVFGTLADEVLPHTQAEIISLRAERTARKAEREGMEKRITQKLTGTTLWSTIHDDLQKLRRYRNPATGALPAGGRDAWLFVAANALSWMVAAEDMEREIRILAMQAAGWSDSESKARLSTIVKRAKQAAEGKTILFNGREVDPRFRMRSDTIVDWLKIEPAEMRDADLRVLIDSDLRRERGTERQTKFRRGKGAQDRAELQTARIALGQKCLYMSAKSGMNRDELAAHFNVSTGHISNAMAEARKAAR
;
A
#
# COMPACT_ATOMS: atom_id res chain seq x y z
N MET A 1 -20.06 6.90 -16.12
CA MET A 1 -20.19 8.20 -15.42
C MET A 1 -19.33 9.20 -16.16
N GLY A 2 -19.88 10.30 -16.71
CA GLY A 2 -19.07 11.33 -17.36
C GLY A 2 -19.72 12.17 -18.47
N GLY A 3 -20.94 11.84 -18.93
CA GLY A 3 -21.51 12.49 -20.12
C GLY A 3 -21.82 13.99 -20.01
N ASP A 4 -21.86 14.56 -18.80
CA ASP A 4 -22.37 15.92 -18.57
C ASP A 4 -21.36 16.86 -17.87
N ALA A 5 -20.12 16.42 -17.65
CA ALA A 5 -19.15 17.19 -16.85
C ALA A 5 -18.83 18.57 -17.46
N VAL A 6 -18.75 18.64 -18.80
CA VAL A 6 -18.51 19.89 -19.53
C VAL A 6 -19.70 20.83 -19.36
N TYR A 7 -20.92 20.35 -19.58
CA TYR A 7 -22.13 21.14 -19.42
C TYR A 7 -22.31 21.64 -17.98
N GLN A 8 -22.04 20.81 -16.96
CA GLN A 8 -22.08 21.23 -15.57
C GLN A 8 -21.04 22.32 -15.26
N ALA A 9 -19.81 22.18 -15.78
CA ALA A 9 -18.79 23.21 -15.65
C ALA A 9 -19.22 24.53 -16.32
N GLU A 10 -19.73 24.46 -17.55
CA GLU A 10 -20.24 25.64 -18.26
C GLU A 10 -21.42 26.30 -17.55
N LYS A 11 -22.36 25.51 -17.04
CA LYS A 11 -23.52 26.01 -16.28
C LYS A 11 -23.07 26.74 -15.02
N ILE A 12 -22.11 26.18 -14.29
CA ILE A 12 -21.55 26.82 -13.08
C ILE A 12 -20.85 28.12 -13.44
N ILE A 13 -20.02 28.14 -14.50
CA ILE A 13 -19.30 29.36 -14.93
C ILE A 13 -20.28 30.45 -15.38
N ARG A 14 -21.34 30.09 -16.14
CA ARG A 14 -22.35 31.03 -16.62
C ARG A 14 -23.31 31.52 -15.54
N GLY A 15 -23.51 30.76 -14.47
CA GLY A 15 -24.48 31.05 -13.40
C GLY A 15 -24.10 32.20 -12.46
N GLY A 16 -22.89 32.75 -12.57
CA GLY A 16 -22.37 33.74 -11.62
C GLY A 16 -21.82 33.11 -10.33
N GLY A 17 -20.87 33.77 -9.67
CA GLY A 17 -20.14 33.20 -8.53
C GLY A 17 -18.95 32.32 -8.91
N ILE A 18 -18.14 32.77 -9.88
CA ILE A 18 -16.99 32.04 -10.42
C ILE A 18 -15.76 32.02 -9.50
N GLU A 19 -15.89 32.48 -8.26
CA GLU A 19 -14.78 32.53 -7.31
C GLU A 19 -14.60 31.17 -6.64
N ASP A 20 -13.34 30.73 -6.50
CA ASP A 20 -12.99 29.57 -5.68
C ASP A 20 -13.72 28.28 -6.04
N ILE A 21 -13.88 28.03 -7.34
CA ILE A 21 -14.43 26.78 -7.87
C ILE A 21 -13.31 25.76 -8.03
N PHE A 22 -13.52 24.56 -7.49
CA PHE A 22 -12.55 23.48 -7.52
C PHE A 22 -13.09 22.21 -8.16
N ILE A 23 -12.21 21.45 -8.80
CA ILE A 23 -12.49 20.17 -9.43
C ILE A 23 -11.41 19.15 -9.06
N SER A 24 -11.80 17.89 -8.83
CA SER A 24 -10.86 16.79 -8.70
C SER A 24 -10.47 16.25 -10.08
N GLN A 25 -9.21 15.90 -10.25
CA GLN A 25 -8.73 15.29 -11.49
C GLN A 25 -8.94 13.77 -11.53
N GLN A 26 -9.33 13.18 -10.40
CA GLN A 26 -9.68 11.77 -10.26
C GLN A 26 -11.19 11.61 -10.05
N ALA A 27 -11.69 10.40 -10.33
CA ALA A 27 -13.08 10.04 -10.11
C ALA A 27 -13.25 9.35 -8.75
N PHE A 28 -14.36 9.68 -8.09
CA PHE A 28 -14.75 9.13 -6.81
C PHE A 28 -16.17 8.59 -6.91
N GLY A 29 -16.51 7.65 -6.02
CA GLY A 29 -17.86 7.14 -5.89
C GLY A 29 -18.78 8.20 -5.29
N ARG A 30 -19.03 8.09 -3.98
CA ARG A 30 -19.90 9.03 -3.27
C ARG A 30 -19.17 10.20 -2.64
N TRP A 31 -17.94 9.99 -2.16
CA TRP A 31 -17.17 11.00 -1.43
C TRP A 31 -15.77 11.17 -1.99
N ARG A 32 -15.25 12.39 -1.98
CA ARG A 32 -13.87 12.67 -2.38
C ARG A 32 -12.90 12.26 -1.27
N GLY A 33 -12.36 11.05 -1.40
CA GLY A 33 -11.34 10.50 -0.52
C GLY A 33 -10.74 9.21 -1.09
N ILE A 34 -9.52 8.86 -0.66
CA ILE A 34 -8.80 7.68 -1.19
C ILE A 34 -9.62 6.39 -1.04
N ALA A 35 -10.39 6.25 0.05
CA ALA A 35 -11.22 5.07 0.29
C ALA A 35 -12.36 4.89 -0.73
N ASP A 36 -12.81 5.97 -1.36
CA ASP A 36 -13.91 6.01 -2.35
C ASP A 36 -13.39 6.34 -3.77
N LEU A 37 -12.09 6.26 -3.99
CA LEU A 37 -11.46 6.44 -5.29
C LEU A 37 -11.95 5.34 -6.25
N THR A 38 -12.50 5.72 -7.40
CA THR A 38 -13.04 4.77 -8.39
C THR A 38 -12.18 4.70 -9.65
N ALA A 39 -11.59 5.82 -10.07
CA ALA A 39 -10.63 5.84 -11.17
C ALA A 39 -9.61 6.98 -11.02
N ILE A 40 -8.40 6.73 -11.50
CA ILE A 40 -7.29 7.69 -11.54
C ILE A 40 -7.01 8.03 -13.01
N GLY A 41 -7.14 9.28 -13.41
CA GLY A 41 -6.99 9.73 -14.81
C GLY A 41 -5.82 10.69 -15.07
N SER A 42 -5.03 11.05 -14.07
CA SER A 42 -3.86 11.91 -14.26
C SER A 42 -2.86 11.87 -13.12
N ASN A 43 -1.62 12.25 -13.39
CA ASN A 43 -0.66 12.76 -12.40
C ASN A 43 -0.62 14.29 -12.47
N TYR A 44 -0.23 14.95 -11.37
CA TYR A 44 -0.19 16.41 -11.32
C TYR A 44 0.87 16.94 -10.37
N VAL A 45 1.34 18.17 -10.54
CA VAL A 45 2.24 18.82 -9.57
C VAL A 45 1.80 20.26 -9.37
N ASP A 46 1.46 20.60 -8.12
CA ASP A 46 1.11 21.96 -7.68
C ASP A 46 2.40 22.73 -7.36
N LEU A 47 2.59 23.88 -8.01
CA LEU A 47 3.80 24.69 -7.94
C LEU A 47 3.49 26.05 -7.32
N ASP A 48 3.85 26.20 -6.05
CA ASP A 48 3.81 27.47 -5.31
C ASP A 48 5.06 28.30 -5.60
N TYR A 49 5.33 28.59 -6.88
CA TYR A 49 6.54 29.29 -7.29
C TYR A 49 6.64 30.70 -6.67
N HIS A 50 5.51 31.33 -6.31
CA HIS A 50 5.48 32.62 -5.62
C HIS A 50 6.16 32.60 -4.25
N GLN A 51 6.25 31.43 -3.59
CA GLN A 51 7.00 31.26 -2.33
C GLN A 51 8.51 31.15 -2.56
N CYS A 52 8.94 30.91 -3.79
CA CYS A 52 10.36 30.88 -4.16
C CYS A 52 10.83 32.30 -4.49
N LYS A 53 11.75 32.86 -3.68
CA LYS A 53 12.32 34.21 -3.90
C LYS A 53 12.79 34.45 -5.35
N ARG A 54 13.34 33.40 -6.00
CA ARG A 54 13.82 33.46 -7.40
C ARG A 54 12.71 33.74 -8.41
N TRP A 55 11.49 33.29 -8.15
CA TRP A 55 10.37 33.31 -9.09
C TRP A 55 9.25 34.27 -8.69
N GLN A 56 9.38 34.93 -7.53
CA GLN A 56 8.39 35.87 -7.02
C GLN A 56 8.17 37.03 -8.01
N GLY A 57 6.91 37.37 -8.26
CA GLY A 57 6.52 38.45 -9.18
C GLY A 57 6.68 38.14 -10.68
N ARG A 58 7.16 36.94 -11.04
CA ARG A 58 7.28 36.54 -12.44
C ARG A 58 5.93 36.12 -13.04
N PRO A 59 5.66 36.45 -14.32
CA PRO A 59 4.41 36.09 -14.96
C PRO A 59 4.28 34.56 -15.12
N PRO A 60 3.08 33.97 -14.93
CA PRO A 60 2.87 32.53 -14.97
C PRO A 60 3.37 31.84 -16.24
N ARG A 61 3.21 32.48 -17.42
CA ARG A 61 3.68 31.95 -18.71
C ARG A 61 5.22 31.83 -18.78
N GLU A 62 5.95 32.78 -18.21
CA GLU A 62 7.42 32.72 -18.17
C GLU A 62 7.87 31.56 -17.28
N ILE A 63 7.26 31.41 -16.09
CA ILE A 63 7.57 30.30 -15.19
C ILE A 63 7.21 28.95 -15.81
N ALA A 64 6.06 28.85 -16.49
CA ALA A 64 5.69 27.64 -17.22
C ALA A 64 6.76 27.24 -18.24
N ALA A 65 7.26 28.17 -19.07
CA ALA A 65 8.34 27.88 -20.02
C ALA A 65 9.63 27.39 -19.32
N ARG A 66 9.98 27.94 -18.15
CA ARG A 66 11.12 27.47 -17.36
C ARG A 66 10.91 26.08 -16.77
N VAL A 67 9.68 25.76 -16.37
CA VAL A 67 9.28 24.43 -15.88
C VAL A 67 9.41 23.41 -17.00
N ILE A 68 8.86 23.68 -18.20
CA ILE A 68 8.98 22.82 -19.38
C ILE A 68 10.45 22.55 -19.71
N TYR A 69 11.27 23.61 -19.84
CA TYR A 69 12.71 23.46 -20.09
C TYR A 69 13.41 22.58 -19.04
N ALA A 70 13.03 22.72 -17.77
CA ALA A 70 13.60 21.92 -16.68
C ALA A 70 13.17 20.45 -16.67
N ILE A 71 11.98 20.14 -17.18
CA ILE A 71 11.47 18.78 -17.36
C ILE A 71 12.24 18.12 -18.51
N GLU A 72 12.36 18.80 -19.65
CA GLU A 72 13.11 18.30 -20.81
C GLU A 72 14.59 18.07 -20.48
N ALA A 73 15.23 19.01 -19.77
CA ALA A 73 16.63 18.88 -19.37
C ALA A 73 16.89 17.69 -18.42
N GLN A 74 15.86 17.17 -17.76
CA GLN A 74 15.92 15.96 -16.94
C GLN A 74 15.53 14.69 -17.70
N GLY A 75 15.19 14.80 -18.99
CA GLY A 75 14.70 13.68 -19.80
C GLY A 75 13.33 13.17 -19.35
N LEU A 76 12.57 13.95 -18.59
CA LEU A 76 11.25 13.56 -18.11
C LEU A 76 10.18 13.85 -19.16
N PRO A 77 9.11 13.05 -19.23
CA PRO A 77 7.97 13.35 -20.09
C PRO A 77 7.33 14.69 -19.75
N LEU A 78 7.07 15.49 -20.78
CA LEU A 78 6.36 16.75 -20.67
C LEU A 78 4.94 16.55 -20.12
N PRO A 79 4.39 17.51 -19.36
CA PRO A 79 2.99 17.47 -18.95
C PRO A 79 2.09 17.57 -20.19
N SER A 80 0.84 17.12 -20.06
CA SER A 80 -0.22 17.37 -21.03
C SER A 80 -0.54 18.86 -21.12
N TYR A 81 -0.62 19.55 -19.98
CA TYR A 81 -0.85 20.99 -19.91
C TYR A 81 -0.39 21.58 -18.57
N VAL A 82 -0.27 22.92 -18.55
CA VAL A 82 0.01 23.70 -17.34
C VAL A 82 -1.08 24.76 -17.15
N LEU A 83 -1.66 24.80 -15.96
CA LEU A 83 -2.63 25.82 -15.55
C LEU A 83 -1.97 26.86 -14.66
N SER A 84 -2.29 28.14 -14.89
CA SER A 84 -2.15 29.17 -13.86
C SER A 84 -3.33 29.07 -12.91
N THR A 85 -3.05 28.98 -11.61
CA THR A 85 -4.06 29.01 -10.54
C THR A 85 -4.21 30.39 -9.91
N GLY A 86 -3.55 31.38 -10.50
CA GLY A 86 -3.49 32.78 -10.12
C GLY A 86 -2.40 33.17 -9.12
N ARG A 87 -1.88 32.22 -8.35
CA ARG A 87 -0.65 32.42 -7.53
C ARG A 87 0.43 31.38 -7.80
N GLY A 88 0.07 30.31 -8.49
CA GLY A 88 0.95 29.18 -8.75
C GLY A 88 0.64 28.57 -10.10
N LEU A 89 1.29 27.44 -10.37
CA LEU A 89 1.03 26.62 -11.54
C LEU A 89 0.61 25.21 -11.13
N VAL A 90 -0.17 24.55 -11.97
CA VAL A 90 -0.40 23.11 -11.85
C VAL A 90 0.02 22.46 -13.16
N CYS A 91 1.02 21.60 -13.11
CA CYS A 91 1.40 20.75 -14.24
C CYS A 91 0.56 19.47 -14.18
N VAL A 92 -0.04 19.05 -15.30
CA VAL A 92 -0.91 17.87 -15.34
C VAL A 92 -0.46 16.93 -16.46
N TRP A 93 -0.31 15.65 -16.15
CA TRP A 93 -0.08 14.54 -17.08
C TRP A 93 -1.35 13.69 -17.12
N LEU A 94 -2.14 13.84 -18.17
CA LEU A 94 -3.35 13.06 -18.39
C LEU A 94 -3.00 11.63 -18.80
N THR A 95 -3.73 10.66 -18.26
CA THR A 95 -3.59 9.23 -18.59
C THR A 95 -4.93 8.61 -18.94
N GLU A 96 -4.93 7.35 -19.38
CA GLU A 96 -6.09 6.49 -19.32
C GLU A 96 -6.66 6.40 -17.88
N LEU A 97 -7.94 6.03 -17.75
CA LEU A 97 -8.56 5.82 -16.45
C LEU A 97 -8.08 4.50 -15.84
N LEU A 98 -7.30 4.61 -14.77
CA LEU A 98 -6.72 3.48 -14.05
C LEU A 98 -7.63 3.05 -12.89
N PRO A 99 -7.70 1.73 -12.60
CA PRO A 99 -8.38 1.24 -11.41
C PRO A 99 -7.63 1.64 -10.12
N PRO A 100 -8.30 1.68 -8.95
CA PRO A 100 -7.70 2.11 -7.68
C PRO A 100 -6.49 1.28 -7.23
N ILE A 101 -6.36 0.04 -7.70
CA ILE A 101 -5.20 -0.82 -7.43
C ILE A 101 -3.87 -0.25 -7.98
N ALA A 102 -3.93 0.67 -8.94
CA ALA A 102 -2.76 1.37 -9.48
C ALA A 102 -2.22 2.46 -8.54
N LEU A 103 -2.97 2.84 -7.50
CA LEU A 103 -2.64 3.96 -6.60
C LEU A 103 -1.22 3.92 -6.00
N PRO A 104 -0.68 2.77 -5.54
CA PRO A 104 0.68 2.73 -5.01
C PRO A 104 1.73 3.12 -6.04
N ARG A 105 1.61 2.63 -7.28
CA ARG A 105 2.55 2.96 -8.38
C ARG A 105 2.35 4.40 -8.82
N TRP A 106 1.10 4.84 -8.95
CA TRP A 106 0.76 6.24 -9.24
C TRP A 106 1.38 7.21 -8.22
N SER A 107 1.34 6.86 -6.93
CA SER A 107 1.90 7.68 -5.85
C SER A 107 3.43 7.80 -5.95
N LEU A 108 4.12 6.79 -6.50
CA LEU A 108 5.56 6.87 -6.75
C LEU A 108 5.87 7.83 -7.90
N VAL A 109 5.12 7.74 -9.01
CA VAL A 109 5.24 8.66 -10.15
C VAL A 109 4.99 10.10 -9.69
N GLN A 110 3.90 10.30 -8.95
CA GLN A 110 3.52 11.57 -8.34
C GLN A 110 4.64 12.20 -7.51
N LYS A 111 5.28 11.40 -6.64
CA LYS A 111 6.42 11.84 -5.81
C LYS A 111 7.66 12.16 -6.64
N SER A 112 7.95 11.34 -7.66
CA SER A 112 9.12 11.55 -8.53
C SER A 112 9.00 12.87 -9.31
N LEU A 113 7.83 13.11 -9.94
CA LEU A 113 7.54 14.35 -10.65
C LEU A 113 7.62 15.58 -9.73
N ALA A 114 7.03 15.50 -8.53
CA ALA A 114 7.11 16.60 -7.57
C ALA A 114 8.55 16.87 -7.10
N ASN A 115 9.34 15.82 -6.87
CA ASN A 115 10.75 15.96 -6.50
C ASN A 115 11.53 16.67 -7.60
N ALA A 116 11.35 16.29 -8.87
CA ALA A 116 11.99 16.91 -10.03
C ALA A 116 11.68 18.41 -10.17
N LEU A 117 10.53 18.85 -9.66
CA LEU A 117 10.05 20.23 -9.72
C LEU A 117 10.20 21.03 -8.42
N THR A 118 10.92 20.50 -7.43
CA THR A 118 11.13 21.16 -6.12
C THR A 118 11.67 22.59 -6.26
N LYS A 119 12.53 22.85 -7.26
CA LYS A 119 13.11 24.20 -7.51
C LYS A 119 12.09 25.27 -7.94
N PHE A 120 10.87 24.87 -8.27
CA PHE A 120 9.76 25.74 -8.63
C PHE A 120 8.67 25.80 -7.54
N GLY A 121 8.95 25.26 -6.34
CA GLY A 121 8.02 25.29 -5.22
C GLY A 121 6.97 24.19 -5.28
N ALA A 122 7.33 22.99 -5.75
CA ALA A 122 6.42 21.85 -5.72
C ALA A 122 5.91 21.57 -4.28
N ASP A 123 4.60 21.66 -4.07
CA ASP A 123 3.98 21.42 -2.77
C ASP A 123 3.99 19.93 -2.45
N LYS A 124 4.90 19.53 -1.55
CA LYS A 124 5.02 18.14 -1.08
C LYS A 124 3.78 17.66 -0.31
N ARG A 125 2.89 18.56 0.10
CA ARG A 125 1.60 18.26 0.75
C ARG A 125 0.47 18.02 -0.26
N ALA A 126 0.72 18.22 -1.56
CA ALA A 126 -0.25 18.10 -2.65
C ALA A 126 -0.03 16.82 -3.50
N LEU A 127 0.38 15.72 -2.87
CA LEU A 127 0.76 14.48 -3.57
C LEU A 127 -0.28 13.36 -3.45
N ASP A 128 -1.42 13.62 -2.83
CA ASP A 128 -2.50 12.65 -2.68
C ASP A 128 -3.41 12.63 -3.92
N ALA A 129 -4.05 11.48 -4.19
CA ALA A 129 -4.97 11.33 -5.33
C ALA A 129 -6.31 12.08 -5.15
N ALA A 130 -6.63 12.55 -3.94
CA ALA A 130 -7.88 13.25 -3.64
C ALA A 130 -7.76 14.78 -3.78
N ARG A 131 -6.63 15.30 -4.27
CA ARG A 131 -6.40 16.73 -4.47
C ARG A 131 -7.42 17.33 -5.44
N VAL A 132 -7.79 18.58 -5.15
CA VAL A 132 -8.62 19.41 -6.02
C VAL A 132 -7.84 20.61 -6.50
N PHE A 133 -8.11 21.03 -7.72
CA PHE A 133 -7.52 22.21 -8.34
C PHE A 133 -8.59 23.17 -8.79
N ARG A 134 -8.22 24.43 -8.96
CA ARG A 134 -9.17 25.45 -9.42
C ARG A 134 -9.63 25.15 -10.84
N LEU A 135 -10.93 25.30 -11.09
CA LEU A 135 -11.53 25.09 -12.40
C LEU A 135 -11.07 26.21 -13.37
N VAL A 136 -10.71 25.85 -14.60
CA VAL A 136 -10.39 26.83 -15.64
C VAL A 136 -11.59 27.76 -15.89
N GLY A 137 -11.34 29.06 -16.02
CA GLY A 137 -12.39 30.08 -16.12
C GLY A 137 -12.92 30.60 -14.78
N SER A 138 -12.54 29.97 -13.66
CA SER A 138 -12.80 30.50 -12.31
C SER A 138 -11.79 31.58 -11.92
N VAL A 139 -12.09 32.27 -10.81
CA VAL A 139 -11.26 33.31 -10.22
C VAL A 139 -10.73 32.85 -8.86
N ASN A 140 -9.46 33.13 -8.58
CA ASN A 140 -8.84 32.95 -7.27
C ASN A 140 -9.03 34.21 -6.42
N SER A 141 -9.93 34.17 -5.45
CA SER A 141 -10.24 35.31 -4.57
C SER A 141 -9.03 35.80 -3.74
N ARG A 142 -8.01 34.96 -3.58
CA ARG A 142 -6.80 35.24 -2.77
C ARG A 142 -5.62 35.76 -3.60
N ALA A 143 -5.81 35.93 -4.90
CA ALA A 143 -4.80 36.42 -5.83
C ALA A 143 -5.06 37.88 -6.19
N GLU A 144 -4.00 38.59 -6.59
CA GLU A 144 -4.09 39.95 -7.09
C GLU A 144 -4.98 40.04 -8.33
N TRP A 145 -5.62 41.19 -8.54
CA TRP A 145 -6.61 41.40 -9.60
C TRP A 145 -6.13 41.02 -11.00
N ASP A 146 -4.86 41.28 -11.30
CA ASP A 146 -4.22 41.06 -12.59
C ASP A 146 -3.83 39.59 -12.84
N GLN A 147 -3.78 38.75 -11.81
CA GLN A 147 -3.32 37.36 -11.89
C GLN A 147 -4.37 36.34 -11.48
N ARG A 148 -5.47 36.76 -10.85
CA ARG A 148 -6.49 35.87 -10.27
C ARG A 148 -7.24 34.95 -11.24
N GLN A 149 -7.17 35.17 -12.55
CA GLN A 149 -7.87 34.33 -13.52
C GLN A 149 -7.18 32.97 -13.67
N VAL A 150 -7.97 31.90 -13.50
CA VAL A 150 -7.48 30.53 -13.65
C VAL A 150 -7.57 30.13 -15.12
N GLY A 151 -6.44 29.73 -15.69
CA GLY A 151 -6.36 29.49 -17.14
C GLY A 151 -5.19 28.63 -17.56
N MET A 152 -5.31 27.98 -18.70
CA MET A 152 -4.22 27.23 -19.31
C MET A 152 -3.16 28.20 -19.86
N VAL A 153 -1.92 28.02 -19.44
CA VAL A 153 -0.78 28.88 -19.85
C VAL A 153 0.19 28.17 -20.78
N TRP A 154 0.10 26.84 -20.88
CA TRP A 154 0.87 26.01 -21.80
C TRP A 154 0.14 24.67 -22.02
N CYS A 155 0.26 24.09 -23.21
CA CYS A 155 -0.32 22.79 -23.58
C CYS A 155 0.62 22.03 -24.52
N GLN A 156 0.74 20.72 -24.34
CA GLN A 156 1.34 19.82 -25.33
C GLN A 156 0.23 19.30 -26.26
N GLY A 157 0.33 19.60 -27.55
CA GLY A 157 -0.78 19.37 -28.50
C GLY A 157 -1.64 20.63 -28.62
N SER A 158 -2.96 20.49 -28.56
CA SER A 158 -3.88 21.65 -28.57
C SER A 158 -4.71 21.72 -27.29
N PRO A 159 -5.26 22.88 -26.90
CA PRO A 159 -6.15 23.00 -25.75
C PRO A 159 -7.41 22.11 -25.84
N GLU A 160 -7.92 21.87 -27.05
CA GLU A 160 -9.09 21.02 -27.32
C GLU A 160 -8.75 19.52 -27.24
N ALA A 161 -7.49 19.17 -27.55
CA ALA A 161 -6.99 17.81 -27.51
C ALA A 161 -5.57 17.78 -26.91
N PRO A 162 -5.41 17.98 -25.58
CA PRO A 162 -4.11 17.87 -24.94
C PRO A 162 -3.55 16.46 -25.08
N THR A 163 -2.24 16.36 -25.20
CA THR A 163 -1.52 15.08 -25.31
C THR A 163 -1.83 14.22 -24.09
N ARG A 164 -2.17 12.95 -24.30
CA ARG A 164 -2.43 11.97 -23.25
C ARG A 164 -1.30 10.93 -23.22
N HIS A 165 -0.90 10.53 -22.03
CA HIS A 165 0.09 9.49 -21.82
C HIS A 165 -0.59 8.15 -21.60
N VAL A 166 0.14 7.07 -21.88
CA VAL A 166 -0.15 5.74 -21.31
C VAL A 166 0.57 5.65 -19.97
N PHE A 167 -0.15 5.37 -18.88
CA PHE A 167 0.43 5.43 -17.53
C PHE A 167 1.61 4.47 -17.33
N GLY A 168 1.57 3.29 -17.95
CA GLY A 168 2.68 2.33 -17.90
C GLY A 168 3.99 2.93 -18.42
N THR A 169 3.94 3.55 -19.61
CA THR A 169 5.07 4.23 -20.24
C THR A 169 5.52 5.43 -19.43
N LEU A 170 4.58 6.28 -18.98
CA LEU A 170 4.87 7.42 -18.10
C LEU A 170 5.62 6.97 -16.84
N ALA A 171 5.18 5.88 -16.22
CA ALA A 171 5.80 5.36 -15.01
C ALA A 171 7.20 4.79 -15.25
N ASP A 172 7.43 4.16 -16.39
CA ASP A 172 8.75 3.62 -16.75
C ASP A 172 9.77 4.72 -17.06
N GLU A 173 9.34 5.84 -17.63
CA GLU A 173 10.20 7.01 -17.89
C GLU A 173 10.51 7.84 -16.64
N VAL A 174 9.59 7.87 -15.68
CA VAL A 174 9.69 8.73 -14.48
C VAL A 174 10.33 8.01 -13.28
N LEU A 175 10.21 6.69 -13.18
CA LEU A 175 10.70 5.92 -12.04
C LEU A 175 12.12 5.37 -12.28
N PRO A 176 12.92 5.16 -11.21
CA PRO A 176 14.29 4.65 -11.35
C PRO A 176 14.41 3.25 -11.93
N HIS A 177 13.31 2.47 -11.92
CA HIS A 177 13.27 1.13 -12.47
C HIS A 177 11.98 0.93 -13.25
N THR A 178 12.10 0.35 -14.45
CA THR A 178 10.96 -0.01 -15.28
C THR A 178 10.21 -1.22 -14.71
N GLN A 179 8.98 -1.43 -15.16
CA GLN A 179 8.22 -2.64 -14.79
C GLN A 179 8.96 -3.92 -15.19
N ALA A 180 9.59 -3.94 -16.37
CA ALA A 180 10.36 -5.09 -16.86
C ALA A 180 11.58 -5.37 -15.97
N GLU A 181 12.32 -4.33 -15.57
CA GLU A 181 13.43 -4.45 -14.63
C GLU A 181 12.97 -4.94 -13.26
N ILE A 182 11.84 -4.44 -12.75
CA ILE A 182 11.28 -4.91 -11.47
C ILE A 182 10.91 -6.40 -11.55
N ILE A 183 10.33 -6.84 -12.68
CA ILE A 183 10.03 -8.25 -12.92
C ILE A 183 11.32 -9.08 -12.98
N SER A 184 12.34 -8.62 -13.72
CA SER A 184 13.65 -9.29 -13.79
C SER A 184 14.32 -9.36 -12.43
N LEU A 185 14.39 -8.25 -11.68
CA LEU A 185 14.95 -8.21 -10.33
C LEU A 185 14.20 -9.13 -9.37
N ARG A 186 12.88 -9.29 -9.52
CA ARG A 186 12.10 -10.26 -8.73
C ARG A 186 12.39 -11.69 -9.16
N ALA A 187 12.50 -11.97 -10.46
CA ALA A 187 12.85 -13.27 -11.00
C ALA A 187 14.27 -13.68 -10.58
N GLU A 188 15.26 -12.80 -10.73
CA GLU A 188 16.63 -12.97 -10.25
C GLU A 188 16.70 -13.15 -8.73
N ARG A 189 15.93 -12.38 -7.94
CA ARG A 189 15.86 -12.59 -6.49
C ARG A 189 15.24 -13.94 -6.15
N THR A 190 14.28 -14.41 -6.93
CA THR A 190 13.64 -15.72 -6.75
C THR A 190 14.60 -16.84 -7.15
N ALA A 191 15.31 -16.70 -8.27
CA ALA A 191 16.34 -17.62 -8.74
C ALA A 191 17.52 -17.69 -7.77
N ARG A 192 18.07 -16.54 -7.33
CA ARG A 192 19.10 -16.47 -6.28
C ARG A 192 18.61 -17.01 -4.94
N LYS A 193 17.32 -16.89 -4.64
CA LYS A 193 16.73 -17.49 -3.43
C LYS A 193 16.67 -19.02 -3.56
N ALA A 194 16.30 -19.54 -4.73
CA ALA A 194 16.30 -20.96 -5.05
C ALA A 194 17.73 -21.55 -5.06
N GLU A 195 18.70 -20.85 -5.66
CA GLU A 195 20.12 -21.23 -5.62
C GLU A 195 20.70 -21.21 -4.20
N ARG A 196 20.21 -20.30 -3.34
CA ARG A 196 20.57 -20.22 -1.92
C ARG A 196 19.78 -21.17 -1.02
N GLU A 197 18.94 -22.08 -1.55
CA GLU A 197 18.22 -23.06 -0.72
C GLU A 197 19.13 -24.11 -0.05
N GLY A 198 20.45 -24.10 -0.33
CA GLY A 198 21.49 -24.79 0.45
C GLY A 198 22.17 -23.96 1.56
N MET A 199 21.93 -22.65 1.68
CA MET A 199 22.50 -21.82 2.74
C MET A 199 21.41 -21.02 3.45
N GLU A 200 21.10 -21.44 4.67
CA GLU A 200 20.24 -20.70 5.60
C GLU A 200 20.78 -19.29 5.84
N LYS A 201 20.13 -18.30 5.23
CA LYS A 201 19.97 -16.99 5.87
C LYS A 201 18.50 -16.63 5.87
N ARG A 202 17.88 -16.90 7.02
CA ARG A 202 16.60 -16.35 7.46
C ARG A 202 16.75 -14.83 7.45
N ILE A 203 16.32 -14.16 6.38
CA ILE A 203 16.05 -12.71 6.47
C ILE A 203 14.87 -12.60 7.41
N THR A 204 15.15 -12.40 8.70
CA THR A 204 14.18 -11.89 9.65
C THR A 204 13.82 -10.50 9.16
N GLN A 205 12.76 -10.39 8.35
CA GLN A 205 12.06 -9.12 8.22
C GLN A 205 11.73 -8.68 9.64
N LYS A 206 12.43 -7.67 10.15
CA LYS A 206 12.12 -7.11 11.46
C LYS A 206 10.73 -6.50 11.31
N LEU A 207 9.74 -7.10 11.97
CA LEU A 207 8.43 -6.50 12.13
C LEU A 207 8.63 -5.13 12.79
N THR A 208 8.56 -4.07 11.99
CA THR A 208 8.57 -2.69 12.50
C THR A 208 7.15 -2.32 12.93
N GLY A 209 7.03 -1.32 13.81
CA GLY A 209 5.72 -0.78 14.19
C GLY A 209 4.85 -0.47 12.97
N THR A 210 5.42 0.20 11.96
CA THR A 210 4.72 0.52 10.71
C THR A 210 4.18 -0.72 9.98
N THR A 211 4.99 -1.77 9.81
CA THR A 211 4.52 -2.99 9.11
C THR A 211 3.40 -3.71 9.85
N LEU A 212 3.50 -3.79 11.18
CA LEU A 212 2.47 -4.40 12.02
C LEU A 212 1.17 -3.59 11.95
N TRP A 213 1.25 -2.28 12.20
CA TRP A 213 0.09 -1.40 12.25
C TRP A 213 -0.57 -1.19 10.89
N SER A 214 0.18 -1.26 9.79
CA SER A 214 -0.41 -1.33 8.45
C SER A 214 -1.27 -2.56 8.26
N THR A 215 -0.80 -3.72 8.74
CA THR A 215 -1.58 -4.97 8.63
C THR A 215 -2.81 -4.94 9.54
N ILE A 216 -2.68 -4.37 10.75
CA ILE A 216 -3.82 -4.14 11.65
C ILE A 216 -4.83 -3.18 11.00
N HIS A 217 -4.38 -2.10 10.36
CA HIS A 217 -5.27 -1.17 9.67
C HIS A 217 -6.05 -1.89 8.54
N ASP A 218 -5.39 -2.73 7.75
CA ASP A 218 -6.06 -3.51 6.70
C ASP A 218 -7.12 -4.46 7.29
N ASP A 219 -6.80 -5.17 8.39
CA ASP A 219 -7.75 -6.01 9.11
C ASP A 219 -8.96 -5.21 9.63
N LEU A 220 -8.72 -4.01 10.19
CA LEU A 220 -9.79 -3.13 10.67
C LEU A 220 -10.72 -2.69 9.53
N GLN A 221 -10.16 -2.38 8.35
CA GLN A 221 -10.93 -2.00 7.17
C GLN A 221 -11.73 -3.19 6.60
N LYS A 222 -11.13 -4.38 6.56
CA LYS A 222 -11.83 -5.62 6.18
C LYS A 222 -12.98 -5.92 7.14
N LEU A 223 -12.73 -5.89 8.45
CA LEU A 223 -13.76 -6.09 9.48
C LEU A 223 -14.90 -5.07 9.36
N ARG A 224 -14.57 -3.79 9.13
CA ARG A 224 -15.57 -2.73 8.95
C ARG A 224 -16.49 -3.00 7.77
N ARG A 225 -15.91 -3.39 6.62
CA ARG A 225 -16.67 -3.75 5.41
C ARG A 225 -17.49 -5.02 5.61
N TYR A 226 -16.95 -6.00 6.34
CA TYR A 226 -17.66 -7.22 6.68
C TYR A 226 -18.90 -6.95 7.55
N ARG A 227 -18.75 -6.15 8.61
CA ARG A 227 -19.85 -5.82 9.54
C ARG A 227 -20.93 -4.93 8.91
N ASN A 228 -20.58 -4.09 7.95
CA ASN A 228 -21.55 -3.29 7.21
C ASN A 228 -21.16 -3.19 5.72
N PRO A 229 -21.60 -4.16 4.89
CA PRO A 229 -21.24 -4.20 3.47
C PRO A 229 -21.81 -3.04 2.65
N ALA A 230 -22.96 -2.48 3.06
CA ALA A 230 -23.65 -1.46 2.29
C ALA A 230 -23.00 -0.07 2.41
N THR A 231 -22.58 0.31 3.62
CA THR A 231 -22.05 1.67 3.87
C THR A 231 -20.71 1.70 4.60
N GLY A 232 -20.30 0.59 5.24
CA GLY A 232 -19.12 0.55 6.09
C GLY A 232 -19.26 1.33 7.40
N ALA A 233 -20.44 1.87 7.72
CA ALA A 233 -20.66 2.61 8.96
C ALA A 233 -20.86 1.64 10.13
N LEU A 234 -20.23 1.92 11.28
CA LEU A 234 -20.36 1.12 12.49
C LEU A 234 -21.42 1.72 13.42
N PRO A 235 -22.24 0.88 14.08
CA PRO A 235 -23.25 1.35 15.02
C PRO A 235 -22.63 1.95 16.29
N ALA A 236 -23.44 2.74 17.02
CA ALA A 236 -23.06 3.28 18.33
C ALA A 236 -22.66 2.14 19.30
N GLY A 237 -21.61 2.36 20.10
CA GLY A 237 -21.03 1.38 21.02
C GLY A 237 -19.84 0.59 20.46
N GLY A 238 -19.76 0.36 19.14
CA GLY A 238 -18.60 -0.28 18.49
C GLY A 238 -17.70 0.69 17.72
N ARG A 239 -18.27 1.78 17.20
CA ARG A 239 -17.57 2.75 16.35
C ARG A 239 -16.44 3.50 17.05
N ASP A 240 -16.60 3.82 18.34
CA ASP A 240 -15.65 4.61 19.12
C ASP A 240 -14.33 3.85 19.33
N ALA A 241 -14.43 2.60 19.79
CA ALA A 241 -13.27 1.72 19.99
C ALA A 241 -12.58 1.42 18.66
N TRP A 242 -13.34 1.15 17.60
CA TRP A 242 -12.79 0.93 16.27
C TRP A 242 -12.03 2.16 15.76
N LEU A 243 -12.61 3.36 15.89
CA LEU A 243 -11.98 4.60 15.47
C LEU A 243 -10.72 4.89 16.26
N PHE A 244 -10.70 4.63 17.57
CA PHE A 244 -9.51 4.79 18.38
C PHE A 244 -8.36 3.90 17.88
N VAL A 245 -8.62 2.61 17.63
CA VAL A 245 -7.58 1.68 17.16
C VAL A 245 -7.14 2.04 15.75
N ALA A 246 -8.08 2.38 14.86
CA ALA A 246 -7.78 2.73 13.47
C ALA A 246 -7.01 4.06 13.38
N ALA A 247 -7.38 5.08 14.16
CA ALA A 247 -6.63 6.32 14.29
C ALA A 247 -5.22 6.07 14.88
N ASN A 248 -5.10 5.15 15.85
CA ASN A 248 -3.79 4.78 16.36
C ASN A 248 -2.94 4.09 15.28
N ALA A 249 -3.52 3.22 14.45
CA ALA A 249 -2.82 2.60 13.33
C ALA A 249 -2.31 3.65 12.34
N LEU A 250 -3.12 4.68 12.02
CA LEU A 250 -2.70 5.81 11.17
C LEU A 250 -1.47 6.53 11.73
N SER A 251 -1.32 6.66 13.05
CA SER A 251 -0.14 7.31 13.67
C SER A 251 1.20 6.62 13.39
N TRP A 252 1.17 5.37 12.91
CA TRP A 252 2.35 4.61 12.51
C TRP A 252 2.59 4.60 11.00
N MET A 253 1.61 5.05 10.21
CA MET A 253 1.56 4.92 8.75
C MET A 253 1.62 6.27 8.04
N VAL A 254 1.09 7.31 8.67
CA VAL A 254 0.90 8.65 8.10
C VAL A 254 1.78 9.65 8.84
N ALA A 255 2.24 10.68 8.14
CA ALA A 255 2.98 11.79 8.72
C ALA A 255 2.10 12.56 9.74
N ALA A 256 2.71 13.07 10.82
CA ALA A 256 1.96 13.66 11.93
C ALA A 256 1.15 14.90 11.50
N GLU A 257 1.55 15.57 10.43
CA GLU A 257 0.91 16.74 9.84
C GLU A 257 -0.40 16.39 9.11
N ASP A 258 -0.48 15.19 8.54
CA ASP A 258 -1.65 14.71 7.79
C ASP A 258 -2.68 14.01 8.69
N MET A 259 -2.29 13.63 9.91
CA MET A 259 -3.10 12.84 10.85
C MET A 259 -4.48 13.43 11.13
N GLU A 260 -4.59 14.75 11.32
CA GLU A 260 -5.88 15.39 11.63
C GLU A 260 -6.87 15.24 10.47
N ARG A 261 -6.39 15.41 9.22
CA ARG A 261 -7.20 15.22 8.02
C ARG A 261 -7.64 13.77 7.87
N GLU A 262 -6.72 12.81 8.01
CA GLU A 262 -7.02 11.39 7.82
C GLU A 262 -7.96 10.85 8.90
N ILE A 263 -7.76 11.24 10.17
CA ILE A 263 -8.67 10.89 11.25
C ILE A 263 -10.07 11.45 10.99
N ARG A 264 -10.18 12.70 10.54
CA ARG A 264 -11.47 13.32 10.23
C ARG A 264 -12.22 12.54 9.16
N ILE A 265 -11.55 12.19 8.07
CA ILE A 265 -12.12 11.39 6.98
C ILE A 265 -12.60 10.05 7.52
N LEU A 266 -11.76 9.37 8.31
CA LEU A 266 -12.09 8.08 8.87
C LEU A 266 -13.29 8.13 9.84
N ALA A 267 -13.35 9.16 10.69
CA ALA A 267 -14.40 9.36 11.66
C ALA A 267 -15.75 9.69 11.00
N MET A 268 -15.74 10.51 9.95
CA MET A 268 -16.92 10.74 9.12
C MET A 268 -17.40 9.45 8.44
N GLN A 269 -16.49 8.67 7.87
CA GLN A 269 -16.84 7.42 7.16
C GLN A 269 -17.36 6.31 8.08
N ALA A 270 -16.67 6.07 9.20
CA ALA A 270 -16.96 4.93 10.05
C ALA A 270 -18.05 5.22 11.09
N ALA A 271 -18.23 6.48 11.49
CA ALA A 271 -19.10 6.83 12.62
C ALA A 271 -20.04 8.03 12.35
N GLY A 272 -19.87 8.75 11.24
CA GLY A 272 -20.61 9.99 10.98
C GLY A 272 -20.26 11.13 11.94
N TRP A 273 -19.08 11.08 12.58
CA TRP A 273 -18.67 12.10 13.55
C TRP A 273 -18.36 13.44 12.88
N SER A 274 -18.70 14.51 13.59
CA SER A 274 -18.29 15.86 13.21
C SER A 274 -16.80 16.10 13.45
N ASP A 275 -16.27 17.19 12.89
CA ASP A 275 -14.88 17.60 13.08
C ASP A 275 -14.55 17.87 14.56
N SER A 276 -15.44 18.58 15.26
CA SER A 276 -15.28 18.90 16.69
C SER A 276 -15.29 17.64 17.56
N GLU A 277 -16.19 16.69 17.27
CA GLU A 277 -16.27 15.42 18.00
C GLU A 277 -15.02 14.56 17.77
N SER A 278 -14.53 14.49 16.53
CA SER A 278 -13.31 13.77 16.17
C SER A 278 -12.09 14.35 16.89
N LYS A 279 -11.96 15.67 16.89
CA LYS A 279 -10.86 16.37 17.58
C LYS A 279 -10.91 16.18 19.09
N ALA A 280 -12.09 16.29 19.71
CA ALA A 280 -12.25 16.10 21.15
C ALA A 280 -11.82 14.69 21.58
N ARG A 281 -12.18 13.65 20.81
CA ARG A 281 -11.98 12.25 21.20
C ARG A 281 -10.63 11.66 20.77
N LEU A 282 -10.00 12.18 19.71
CA LEU A 282 -8.79 11.58 19.11
C LEU A 282 -7.54 12.47 19.18
N SER A 283 -7.63 13.66 19.80
CA SER A 283 -6.51 14.60 19.98
C SER A 283 -5.27 13.97 20.61
N THR A 284 -5.44 13.06 21.57
CA THR A 284 -4.33 12.37 22.23
C THR A 284 -3.48 11.53 21.27
N ILE A 285 -4.09 10.91 20.26
CA ILE A 285 -3.38 10.12 19.25
C ILE A 285 -2.53 11.05 18.37
N VAL A 286 -3.12 12.16 17.93
CA VAL A 286 -2.41 13.18 17.14
C VAL A 286 -1.23 13.76 17.93
N LYS A 287 -1.43 14.08 19.21
CA LYS A 287 -0.38 14.59 20.09
C LYS A 287 0.79 13.61 20.20
N ARG A 288 0.51 12.32 20.42
CA ARG A 288 1.54 11.27 20.51
C ARG A 288 2.26 11.04 19.17
N ALA A 289 1.55 11.16 18.05
CA ALA A 289 2.16 11.07 16.72
C ALA A 289 3.15 12.22 16.48
N LYS A 290 2.78 13.46 16.84
CA LYS A 290 3.68 14.64 16.77
C LYS A 290 4.91 14.47 17.65
N GLN A 291 4.74 13.99 18.89
CA GLN A 291 5.86 13.69 19.79
C GLN A 291 6.83 12.64 19.20
N ALA A 292 6.30 11.57 18.58
CA ALA A 292 7.12 10.57 17.92
C ALA A 292 7.88 11.15 16.71
N ALA A 293 7.23 12.00 15.92
CA ALA A 293 7.87 12.66 14.77
C ALA A 293 9.00 13.61 15.19
N GLU A 294 8.87 14.25 16.36
CA GLU A 294 9.91 15.06 17.00
C GLU A 294 11.03 14.22 17.66
N GLY A 295 10.95 12.88 17.62
CA GLY A 295 11.93 11.98 18.24
C GLY A 295 11.84 11.89 19.76
N LYS A 296 10.76 12.39 20.38
CA LYS A 296 10.56 12.30 21.83
C LYS A 296 10.21 10.87 22.26
N THR A 297 10.65 10.49 23.45
CA THR A 297 10.31 9.24 24.12
C THR A 297 9.45 9.50 25.36
N ILE A 298 8.75 8.48 25.84
CA ILE A 298 8.04 8.50 27.13
C ILE A 298 8.54 7.37 28.03
N LEU A 299 8.51 7.58 29.34
CA LEU A 299 8.82 6.54 30.32
C LEU A 299 7.60 5.64 30.53
N PHE A 300 7.74 4.35 30.26
CA PHE A 300 6.70 3.35 30.50
C PHE A 300 7.32 2.08 31.08
N ASN A 301 6.86 1.65 32.26
CA ASN A 301 7.43 0.53 33.02
C ASN A 301 8.97 0.65 33.18
N GLY A 302 9.46 1.85 33.50
CA GLY A 302 10.87 2.13 33.71
C GLY A 302 11.74 2.11 32.44
N ARG A 303 11.14 2.07 31.24
CA ARG A 303 11.86 2.09 29.96
C ARG A 303 11.40 3.27 29.11
N GLU A 304 12.34 3.88 28.40
CA GLU A 304 12.01 4.85 27.37
C GLU A 304 11.45 4.13 26.14
N VAL A 305 10.24 4.52 25.74
CA VAL A 305 9.53 3.94 24.61
C VAL A 305 8.95 5.02 23.70
N ASP A 306 8.61 4.61 22.48
CA ASP A 306 7.87 5.43 21.53
C ASP A 306 6.53 5.92 22.15
N PRO A 307 6.17 7.21 22.02
CA PRO A 307 4.98 7.77 22.64
C PRO A 307 3.67 7.25 22.05
N ARG A 308 3.65 6.73 20.81
CA ARG A 308 2.44 6.20 20.17
C ARG A 308 1.94 4.95 20.88
N PHE A 309 0.62 4.72 20.89
CA PHE A 309 0.08 3.57 21.61
C PHE A 309 0.51 2.26 20.95
N ARG A 310 0.94 1.31 21.79
CA ARG A 310 1.22 -0.07 21.42
C ARG A 310 0.17 -0.95 22.09
N MET A 311 -0.70 -1.55 21.29
CA MET A 311 -1.77 -2.44 21.78
C MET A 311 -1.45 -3.87 21.36
N ARG A 312 -1.78 -4.84 22.21
CA ARG A 312 -1.72 -6.26 21.84
C ARG A 312 -2.87 -6.58 20.89
N SER A 313 -2.67 -7.50 19.95
CA SER A 313 -3.73 -7.99 19.05
C SER A 313 -4.94 -8.46 19.83
N ASP A 314 -4.71 -9.20 20.91
CA ASP A 314 -5.77 -9.82 21.71
C ASP A 314 -6.61 -8.73 22.40
N THR A 315 -5.96 -7.67 22.90
CA THR A 315 -6.66 -6.50 23.44
C THR A 315 -7.52 -5.78 22.40
N ILE A 316 -7.07 -5.71 21.14
CA ILE A 316 -7.88 -5.12 20.07
C ILE A 316 -9.07 -6.03 19.73
N VAL A 317 -8.85 -7.35 19.64
CA VAL A 317 -9.90 -8.36 19.42
C VAL A 317 -10.97 -8.24 20.50
N ASP A 318 -10.58 -8.14 21.77
CA ASP A 318 -11.49 -7.98 22.91
C ASP A 318 -12.27 -6.67 22.84
N TRP A 319 -11.58 -5.54 22.61
CA TRP A 319 -12.21 -4.21 22.53
C TRP A 319 -13.24 -4.11 21.40
N LEU A 320 -12.94 -4.74 20.27
CA LEU A 320 -13.81 -4.73 19.09
C LEU A 320 -14.81 -5.89 19.08
N LYS A 321 -14.74 -6.80 20.06
CA LYS A 321 -15.54 -8.02 20.16
C LYS A 321 -15.56 -8.76 18.84
N ILE A 322 -14.37 -9.08 18.32
CA ILE A 322 -14.23 -9.77 17.02
C ILE A 322 -14.51 -11.25 17.25
N GLU A 323 -15.51 -11.79 16.56
CA GLU A 323 -15.88 -13.19 16.69
C GLU A 323 -15.00 -14.09 15.79
N PRO A 324 -14.75 -15.36 16.18
CA PRO A 324 -13.93 -16.29 15.38
C PRO A 324 -14.42 -16.54 13.95
N ALA A 325 -15.73 -16.39 13.71
CA ALA A 325 -16.32 -16.45 12.37
C ALA A 325 -15.88 -15.23 11.53
N GLU A 326 -15.97 -14.02 12.09
CA GLU A 326 -15.55 -12.78 11.41
C GLU A 326 -14.06 -12.82 11.03
N MET A 327 -13.21 -13.41 11.90
CA MET A 327 -11.78 -13.57 11.63
C MET A 327 -11.50 -14.37 10.36
N ARG A 328 -12.31 -15.42 10.10
CA ARG A 328 -12.19 -16.29 8.93
C ARG A 328 -12.83 -15.65 7.71
N ASP A 329 -14.07 -15.21 7.84
CA ASP A 329 -14.89 -14.74 6.72
C ASP A 329 -14.37 -13.41 6.15
N ALA A 330 -13.86 -12.52 7.01
CA ALA A 330 -13.22 -11.29 6.58
C ALA A 330 -11.73 -11.49 6.20
N ASP A 331 -11.18 -12.69 6.34
CA ASP A 331 -9.76 -13.02 6.13
C ASP A 331 -8.80 -12.07 6.88
N LEU A 332 -8.93 -12.00 8.20
CA LEU A 332 -8.07 -11.17 9.05
C LEU A 332 -6.69 -11.81 9.24
N ARG A 333 -5.62 -11.03 9.24
CA ARG A 333 -4.23 -11.52 9.27
C ARG A 333 -3.58 -11.48 10.66
N VAL A 334 -3.80 -10.42 11.41
CA VAL A 334 -3.20 -10.14 12.72
C VAL A 334 -4.24 -10.18 13.83
N LEU A 335 -5.43 -9.61 13.59
CA LEU A 335 -6.56 -9.58 14.52
C LEU A 335 -7.29 -10.94 14.52
N ILE A 336 -6.57 -11.96 14.96
CA ILE A 336 -7.03 -13.35 15.03
C ILE A 336 -6.73 -13.95 16.41
N ASP A 337 -7.52 -14.94 16.80
CA ASP A 337 -7.31 -15.72 18.02
C ASP A 337 -6.07 -16.65 17.92
N SER A 338 -5.74 -17.30 19.03
CA SER A 338 -4.63 -18.24 19.12
C SER A 338 -4.82 -19.51 18.28
N ASP A 339 -6.06 -19.94 18.09
CA ASP A 339 -6.38 -21.20 17.39
C ASP A 339 -6.20 -21.05 15.89
N LEU A 340 -6.78 -20.02 15.29
CA LEU A 340 -6.59 -19.68 13.88
C LEU A 340 -5.13 -19.31 13.57
N ARG A 341 -4.43 -18.68 14.53
CA ARG A 341 -2.99 -18.40 14.41
C ARG A 341 -2.18 -19.71 14.35
N ARG A 342 -2.53 -20.69 15.19
CA ARG A 342 -1.91 -22.03 15.21
C ARG A 342 -2.22 -22.80 13.93
N GLU A 343 -3.47 -22.81 13.49
CA GLU A 343 -3.94 -23.41 12.24
C GLU A 343 -3.14 -22.89 11.02
N ARG A 344 -3.14 -21.57 10.80
CA ARG A 344 -2.37 -20.92 9.72
C ARG A 344 -0.86 -21.12 9.86
N GLY A 345 -0.37 -21.29 11.09
CA GLY A 345 1.03 -21.63 11.36
C GLY A 345 1.39 -23.03 10.86
N THR A 346 0.56 -24.01 11.22
CA THR A 346 0.70 -25.41 10.77
C THR A 346 0.61 -25.52 9.26
N GLU A 347 -0.37 -24.87 8.63
CA GLU A 347 -0.50 -24.86 7.17
C GLU A 347 0.73 -24.30 6.46
N ARG A 348 1.25 -23.15 6.96
CA ARG A 348 2.47 -22.55 6.43
C ARG A 348 3.66 -23.49 6.57
N GLN A 349 3.79 -24.16 7.72
CA GLN A 349 4.87 -25.11 7.95
C GLN A 349 4.74 -26.36 7.07
N THR A 350 3.52 -26.89 6.88
CA THR A 350 3.25 -28.02 5.99
C THR A 350 3.55 -27.67 4.53
N LYS A 351 3.09 -26.51 4.04
CA LYS A 351 3.41 -26.03 2.69
C LYS A 351 4.91 -25.83 2.50
N PHE A 352 5.59 -25.26 3.49
CA PHE A 352 7.05 -25.09 3.46
C PHE A 352 7.78 -26.44 3.39
N ARG A 353 7.37 -27.42 4.21
CA ARG A 353 7.95 -28.78 4.19
C ARG A 353 7.75 -29.46 2.84
N ARG A 354 6.53 -29.40 2.28
CA ARG A 354 6.23 -29.93 0.93
C ARG A 354 7.07 -29.25 -0.16
N GLY A 355 7.21 -27.93 -0.10
CA GLY A 355 8.03 -27.16 -1.04
C GLY A 355 9.53 -27.47 -0.95
N LYS A 356 10.02 -27.90 0.22
CA LYS A 356 11.40 -28.37 0.42
C LYS A 356 11.61 -29.86 0.11
N GLY A 357 10.63 -30.52 -0.53
CA GLY A 357 10.75 -31.93 -0.92
C GLY A 357 10.69 -32.91 0.26
N ALA A 358 10.16 -32.49 1.42
CA ALA A 358 9.88 -33.43 2.49
C ALA A 358 8.81 -34.42 2.02
N GLN A 359 9.24 -35.66 1.74
CA GLN A 359 8.37 -36.78 1.41
C GLN A 359 7.39 -37.02 2.55
N ASP A 360 6.14 -37.37 2.22
CA ASP A 360 5.15 -37.66 3.23
C ASP A 360 5.63 -38.79 4.15
N ARG A 361 5.31 -38.75 5.44
CA ARG A 361 5.75 -39.77 6.40
C ARG A 361 5.23 -41.16 5.98
N ALA A 362 4.05 -41.21 5.38
CA ALA A 362 3.47 -42.42 4.81
C ALA A 362 4.25 -42.91 3.58
N GLU A 363 4.67 -42.00 2.69
CA GLU A 363 5.49 -42.33 1.51
C GLU A 363 6.88 -42.84 1.92
N LEU A 364 7.52 -42.20 2.89
CA LEU A 364 8.81 -42.63 3.46
C LEU A 364 8.72 -44.02 4.08
N GLN A 365 7.64 -44.30 4.79
CA GLN A 365 7.39 -45.62 5.38
C GLN A 365 7.13 -46.67 4.29
N THR A 366 6.36 -46.33 3.26
CA THR A 366 6.08 -47.22 2.12
C THR A 366 7.36 -47.58 1.36
N ALA A 367 8.20 -46.58 1.05
CA ALA A 367 9.49 -46.78 0.40
C ALA A 367 10.42 -47.65 1.25
N ARG A 368 10.41 -47.47 2.58
CA ARG A 368 11.24 -48.26 3.50
C ARG A 368 10.77 -49.70 3.63
N ILE A 369 9.45 -49.94 3.65
CA ILE A 369 8.88 -51.29 3.61
C ILE A 369 9.24 -51.99 2.31
N ALA A 370 9.13 -51.30 1.16
CA ALA A 370 9.50 -51.86 -0.14
C ALA A 370 11.00 -52.20 -0.22
N LEU A 371 11.87 -51.34 0.32
CA LEU A 371 13.31 -51.64 0.46
C LEU A 371 13.53 -52.86 1.36
N GLY A 372 12.83 -52.94 2.49
CA GLY A 372 12.91 -54.07 3.41
C GLY A 372 12.49 -55.40 2.78
N GLN A 373 11.43 -55.42 1.98
CA GLN A 373 10.98 -56.59 1.22
C GLN A 373 12.05 -57.06 0.22
N LYS A 374 12.68 -56.13 -0.51
CA LYS A 374 13.78 -56.44 -1.43
C LYS A 374 14.99 -57.02 -0.68
N CYS A 375 15.35 -56.43 0.46
CA CYS A 375 16.45 -56.91 1.30
C CYS A 375 16.19 -58.33 1.83
N LEU A 376 14.97 -58.62 2.30
CA LEU A 376 14.58 -59.95 2.76
C LEU A 376 14.66 -60.98 1.63
N TYR A 377 14.20 -60.64 0.42
CA TYR A 377 14.30 -61.49 -0.76
C TYR A 377 15.75 -61.79 -1.14
N MET A 378 16.61 -60.77 -1.21
CA MET A 378 18.02 -60.93 -1.59
C MET A 378 18.81 -61.73 -0.56
N SER A 379 18.53 -61.52 0.73
CA SER A 379 19.14 -62.31 1.81
C SER A 379 18.74 -63.79 1.73
N ALA A 380 17.47 -64.08 1.43
CA ALA A 380 16.99 -65.46 1.28
C ALA A 380 17.49 -66.15 0.00
N LYS A 381 17.60 -65.42 -1.11
CA LYS A 381 17.98 -65.99 -2.42
C LYS A 381 19.48 -66.08 -2.64
N SER A 382 20.22 -65.07 -2.21
CA SER A 382 21.64 -64.90 -2.54
C SER A 382 22.55 -64.96 -1.31
N GLY A 383 22.01 -65.25 -0.13
CA GLY A 383 22.77 -65.34 1.12
C GLY A 383 23.35 -64.02 1.62
N MET A 384 22.98 -62.90 1.01
CA MET A 384 23.59 -61.60 1.33
C MET A 384 23.37 -61.21 2.79
N ASN A 385 24.45 -60.82 3.45
CA ASN A 385 24.41 -60.31 4.82
C ASN A 385 24.05 -58.80 4.83
N ARG A 386 23.86 -58.24 6.03
CA ARG A 386 23.40 -56.85 6.18
C ARG A 386 24.39 -55.81 5.66
N ASP A 387 25.68 -56.07 5.75
CA ASP A 387 26.72 -55.14 5.31
C ASP A 387 26.82 -55.12 3.78
N GLU A 388 26.66 -56.29 3.16
CA GLU A 388 26.58 -56.43 1.70
C GLU A 388 25.33 -55.75 1.14
N LEU A 389 24.17 -55.86 1.82
CA LEU A 389 22.94 -55.17 1.43
C LEU A 389 23.06 -53.64 1.60
N ALA A 390 23.69 -53.19 2.68
CA ALA A 390 23.96 -51.78 2.93
C ALA A 390 24.84 -51.18 1.81
N ALA A 391 25.89 -51.90 1.41
CA ALA A 391 26.72 -51.54 0.28
C ALA A 391 25.95 -51.57 -1.06
N HIS A 392 25.14 -52.60 -1.29
CA HIS A 392 24.36 -52.77 -2.53
C HIS A 392 23.34 -51.64 -2.75
N PHE A 393 22.65 -51.22 -1.69
CA PHE A 393 21.65 -50.15 -1.76
C PHE A 393 22.22 -48.75 -1.45
N ASN A 394 23.53 -48.66 -1.17
CA ASN A 394 24.22 -47.42 -0.81
C ASN A 394 23.54 -46.67 0.36
N VAL A 395 23.20 -47.41 1.43
CA VAL A 395 22.58 -46.88 2.65
C VAL A 395 23.25 -47.47 3.89
N SER A 396 22.99 -46.93 5.08
CA SER A 396 23.60 -47.47 6.30
C SER A 396 23.01 -48.83 6.70
N THR A 397 23.81 -49.63 7.39
CA THR A 397 23.41 -50.93 7.96
C THR A 397 22.23 -50.80 8.93
N GLY A 398 22.19 -49.71 9.71
CA GLY A 398 21.06 -49.35 10.56
C GLY A 398 19.78 -49.07 9.76
N HIS A 399 19.87 -48.46 8.58
CA HIS A 399 18.73 -48.22 7.70
C HIS A 399 18.16 -49.53 7.14
N ILE A 400 19.03 -50.44 6.67
CA ILE A 400 18.64 -51.79 6.24
C ILE A 400 17.96 -52.57 7.37
N SER A 401 18.52 -52.48 8.59
CA SER A 401 17.95 -53.14 9.77
C SER A 401 16.51 -52.70 10.04
N ASN A 402 16.28 -51.39 10.04
CA ASN A 402 14.95 -50.82 10.26
C ASN A 402 13.99 -51.16 9.13
N ALA A 403 14.45 -51.10 7.87
CA ALA A 403 13.65 -51.46 6.70
C ALA A 403 13.17 -52.91 6.73
N MET A 404 14.06 -53.87 7.01
CA MET A 404 13.69 -55.29 7.12
C MET A 404 12.75 -55.56 8.31
N ALA A 405 12.91 -54.85 9.43
CA ALA A 405 12.03 -55.00 10.59
C ALA A 405 10.62 -54.47 10.30
N GLU A 406 10.50 -53.30 9.67
CA GLU A 406 9.22 -52.73 9.25
C GLU A 406 8.52 -53.63 8.21
N ALA A 407 9.27 -54.17 7.24
CA ALA A 407 8.72 -55.11 6.25
C ALA A 407 8.18 -56.41 6.86
N ARG A 408 8.89 -57.00 7.84
CA ARG A 408 8.40 -58.18 8.57
C ARG A 408 7.14 -57.88 9.38
N LYS A 409 7.04 -56.68 9.94
CA LYS A 409 5.86 -56.25 10.70
C LYS A 409 4.66 -56.00 9.81
N ALA A 410 4.87 -55.54 8.58
CA ALA A 410 3.82 -55.34 7.58
C ALA A 410 3.34 -56.64 6.91
N ALA A 411 4.12 -57.72 7.01
CA ALA A 411 3.77 -59.05 6.48
C ALA A 411 3.08 -59.96 7.52
N ARG A 412 2.89 -59.46 8.75
CA ARG A 412 2.04 -60.05 9.80
C ARG A 412 0.72 -59.31 9.82
#